data_AF-A0A0F9FUK3-F1
#
_entry.id   AF-A0A0F9FUK3-F1
#
_cell.length_a   1.000
_cell.length_b   1.000
_cell.length_c   1.000
_cell.angle_alpha   90.00
_cell.angle_beta   90.00
_cell.angle_gamma   90.00
#
_symmetry.space_group_name_H-M   'P 1'
#
loop_
_entity.id
_entity.type
_entity.pdbx_description
1 polymer ?
#
loop_
_entity_poly.entity_id
_entity_poly.type
_entity_poly.pdbx_seq_one_letter_code
_entity_poly.pdbx_strand_id
1 'polypeptide(L)' 'VPKGPGKGIGIDKDQFYKAQDMYYKMAGWDEKTGNPTEETLKKLKLDWLLN' A
#
# COMPACT_ATOMS: atom_id res chain seq x y z
N VAL A 1 -24.47 16.34 9.12
CA VAL A 1 -24.15 16.33 7.67
C VAL A 1 -22.94 17.23 7.45
N PRO A 2 -21.86 16.78 6.78
CA PRO A 2 -20.65 17.59 6.68
C PRO A 2 -20.96 18.92 5.97
N LYS A 3 -20.43 20.02 6.49
CA LYS A 3 -20.55 21.37 5.92
C LYS A 3 -19.13 21.86 5.61
N GLY A 4 -18.83 22.17 4.34
CA GLY A 4 -17.51 22.60 3.87
C GLY A 4 -17.22 22.19 2.43
N PRO A 5 -16.12 22.66 1.80
CA PRO A 5 -15.79 22.40 0.38
C PRO A 5 -15.57 20.92 0.07
N GLY A 6 -15.23 20.11 1.07
CA GLY A 6 -15.12 18.65 0.95
C GLY A 6 -16.44 17.88 1.06
N LYS A 7 -17.58 18.57 1.20
CA LYS A 7 -18.88 17.89 1.32
C LYS A 7 -19.18 17.09 0.05
N GLY A 8 -19.34 15.78 0.20
CA GLY A 8 -19.65 14.87 -0.92
C GLY A 8 -18.42 14.40 -1.68
N ILE A 9 -17.21 14.83 -1.30
CA ILE A 9 -15.97 14.26 -1.83
C ILE A 9 -15.71 12.94 -1.11
N GLY A 10 -15.66 11.86 -1.89
CA GLY A 10 -15.26 10.53 -1.46
C GLY A 10 -14.17 10.01 -2.39
N ILE A 11 -13.40 9.03 -1.92
CA ILE A 11 -12.44 8.32 -2.76
C ILE A 11 -13.19 7.17 -3.43
N ASP A 12 -13.02 7.05 -4.75
CA ASP A 12 -13.50 5.88 -5.47
C ASP A 12 -12.72 4.64 -5.03
N LYS A 13 -13.44 3.58 -4.71
CA LYS A 13 -12.86 2.37 -4.10
C LYS A 13 -11.85 1.70 -5.05
N ASP A 14 -12.13 1.68 -6.34
CA ASP A 14 -11.26 1.05 -7.33
C ASP A 14 -10.02 1.90 -7.60
N GLN A 15 -10.17 3.24 -7.61
CA GLN A 15 -9.02 4.16 -7.68
C GLN A 15 -8.11 4.00 -6.46
N PHE A 16 -8.69 3.81 -5.27
CA PHE A 16 -7.91 3.55 -4.05
C PHE A 16 -7.08 2.26 -4.17
N TYR A 17 -7.69 1.15 -4.59
CA TYR A 17 -6.96 -0.11 -4.74
C TYR A 17 -5.88 -0.05 -5.82
N LYS A 18 -6.13 0.63 -6.95
CA LYS A 18 -5.09 0.86 -7.96
C LYS A 18 -3.91 1.66 -7.41
N ALA A 19 -4.18 2.70 -6.61
CA ALA A 19 -3.13 3.48 -5.97
C ALA A 19 -2.35 2.64 -4.93
N GLN A 20 -3.03 1.76 -4.19
CA GLN A 20 -2.41 0.82 -3.26
C GLN A 20 -1.48 -0.17 -3.98
N ASP A 21 -1.93 -0.79 -5.08
CA ASP A 21 -1.09 -1.70 -5.88
C ASP A 21 0.16 -1.01 -6.43
N MET A 22 0.00 0.23 -6.91
CA MET A 22 1.14 1.05 -7.36
C MET A 22 2.12 1.31 -6.21
N TYR A 23 1.62 1.63 -5.02
CA TYR A 23 2.45 1.83 -3.84
C TYR A 23 3.21 0.56 -3.46
N TYR A 24 2.54 -0.59 -3.43
CA TYR A 24 3.18 -1.87 -3.12
C TYR A 24 4.30 -2.21 -4.11
N LYS A 25 4.09 -2.01 -5.42
CA LYS A 25 5.16 -2.17 -6.43
C LYS A 25 6.36 -1.29 -6.14
N MET A 26 6.14 -0.01 -5.87
CA MET A 26 7.22 0.95 -5.61
C MET A 26 7.99 0.64 -4.32
N ALA A 27 7.29 0.15 -3.30
CA ALA A 27 7.87 -0.23 -2.02
C ALA A 27 8.59 -1.59 -2.06
N GLY A 28 8.45 -2.37 -3.13
CA GLY A 28 8.94 -3.75 -3.22
C GLY A 28 8.14 -4.71 -2.34
N TRP A 29 6.83 -4.53 -2.30
CA TRP A 29 5.87 -5.34 -1.54
C TRP A 29 5.02 -6.16 -2.49
N ASP A 30 4.54 -7.32 -2.03
CA ASP A 30 3.62 -8.16 -2.78
C ASP A 30 2.23 -7.50 -2.83
N GLU A 31 1.70 -7.30 -4.04
CA GLU A 31 0.44 -6.59 -4.26
C GLU A 31 -0.78 -7.28 -3.63
N LYS A 32 -0.72 -8.61 -3.48
CA LYS A 32 -1.86 -9.40 -2.98
C LYS A 32 -1.95 -9.41 -1.47
N THR A 33 -0.81 -9.48 -0.81
CA THR A 33 -0.70 -9.62 0.66
C THR A 33 -0.39 -8.31 1.36
N GLY A 34 0.22 -7.34 0.66
CA GLY A 34 0.73 -6.11 1.25
C GLY A 34 1.97 -6.33 2.12
N ASN A 35 2.62 -7.49 2.05
CA ASN A 35 3.84 -7.76 2.77
C ASN A 35 5.07 -7.35 1.93
N PRO A 36 6.15 -6.86 2.56
CA PRO A 36 7.43 -6.70 1.88
C PRO A 36 7.91 -8.02 1.27
N THR A 37 8.50 -7.98 0.07
CA THR A 37 9.12 -9.17 -0.52
C THR A 37 10.35 -9.59 0.30
N GLU A 38 10.75 -10.86 0.17
CA GLU A 38 11.99 -11.36 0.76
C GLU A 38 13.22 -10.51 0.35
N GLU A 39 13.25 -10.07 -0.91
CA GLU A 39 14.29 -9.17 -1.43
C GLU A 39 14.31 -7.84 -0.65
N THR A 40 13.15 -7.23 -0.44
CA THR A 40 13.01 -5.98 0.32
C THR A 40 13.43 -6.18 1.78
N LEU A 41 13.04 -7.29 2.42
CA LEU A 41 13.45 -7.60 3.79
C LEU A 41 14.97 -7.74 3.91
N LYS A 42 15.61 -8.47 2.99
CA LYS A 42 17.08 -8.61 2.95
C LYS A 42 17.78 -7.28 2.69
N LYS A 43 17.30 -6.48 1.74
CA LYS A 43 17.84 -5.14 1.43
C LYS A 43 17.82 -4.22 2.66
N LEU A 44 16.78 -4.34 3.49
CA LEU A 44 16.61 -3.57 4.71
C LEU A 44 17.28 -4.19 5.95
N LYS A 45 17.96 -5.34 5.82
CA LYS A 45 18.57 -6.10 6.93
C LYS A 45 17.53 -6.53 7.99
N LEU A 46 16.34 -6.90 7.51
CA LEU A 46 15.22 -7.42 8.30
C LEU A 46 14.98 -8.91 8.05
N ASP A 47 15.97 -9.62 7.53
CA ASP A 47 15.91 -11.06 7.20
C ASP A 47 15.59 -11.94 8.41
N TRP A 48 15.76 -11.44 9.65
CA TRP A 48 15.32 -12.12 10.87
C TRP A 48 13.81 -12.36 10.95
N LEU A 49 12.98 -11.63 10.16
CA LEU A 49 11.54 -11.83 10.03
C LEU A 49 11.14 -13.03 9.14
N LEU A 50 12.09 -13.65 8.42
CA LEU A 50 11.84 -14.77 7.51
C LEU A 50 11.80 -16.15 8.21
N ASN A 51 11.93 -16.18 9.54
CA ASN A 51 12.07 -17.40 10.35
C ASN A 51 10.74 -17.94 10.88
#